data_AF-A0AAN5DGE7-F1
#
_entry.id   AF-A0AAN5DGE7-F1
#
_cell.length_a   1.000
_cell.length_b   1.000
_cell.length_c   1.000
_cell.angle_alpha   90.00
_cell.angle_beta   90.00
_cell.angle_gamma   90.00
#
_symmetry.space_group_name_H-M   'P 1'
#
loop_
_entity.id
_entity.type
_entity.pdbx_description
1 polymer ?
#
loop_
_entity_poly.entity_id
_entity_poly.type
_entity_poly.pdbx_seq_one_letter_code
_entity_poly.pdbx_strand_id
1 'polypeptide(L)'
;EIVCCDCPADFDIVAEECRGLYTTVLSQKTDTLAVSIEKCQEIEHHPIIIRNIDDQMYWMNNRWSNSVRVIGLMCNNTFKLWQWIDGSAMLFKPQKYDKELDEDCRPGNSWYLFPVAILFLVSNQTMFFADAP
;
A
#
# COMPACT_ATOMS: atom_id res chain seq x y z
N GLU A 1 -17.51 -10.66 28.74
CA GLU A 1 -16.52 -10.65 27.64
C GLU A 1 -16.05 -9.23 27.42
N ILE A 2 -14.74 -9.03 27.25
CA ILE A 2 -14.22 -7.76 26.72
C ILE A 2 -14.15 -7.96 25.22
N VAL A 3 -15.14 -7.40 24.52
CA VAL A 3 -15.17 -7.33 23.07
C VAL A 3 -14.28 -6.13 22.70
N CYS A 4 -13.03 -6.37 22.32
CA CYS A 4 -12.19 -5.34 21.72
C CYS A 4 -12.61 -5.17 20.25
N CYS A 5 -13.52 -4.24 20.01
CA CYS A 5 -13.99 -3.84 18.67
C CYS A 5 -13.65 -2.39 18.32
N ASP A 6 -12.74 -1.74 19.04
CA ASP A 6 -12.43 -0.34 18.78
C ASP A 6 -11.05 -0.22 18.14
N CYS A 7 -11.04 0.19 16.88
CA CYS A 7 -9.81 0.63 16.23
C CYS A 7 -9.23 1.85 16.97
N PRO A 8 -7.90 2.07 16.91
CA PRO A 8 -7.30 3.31 17.39
C PRO A 8 -7.99 4.54 16.80
N ALA A 9 -7.89 5.68 17.49
CA ALA A 9 -8.40 6.94 16.95
C ALA A 9 -7.84 7.20 15.54
N ASP A 10 -8.68 7.72 14.66
CA ASP A 10 -8.40 7.97 13.23
C ASP A 10 -8.28 6.73 12.32
N PHE A 11 -8.57 5.53 12.83
CA PHE A 11 -8.72 4.31 12.04
C PHE A 11 -10.19 3.97 11.83
N ASP A 12 -10.53 3.54 10.62
CA ASP A 12 -11.85 3.04 10.29
C ASP A 12 -11.89 1.52 10.45
N ILE A 13 -12.97 0.98 11.00
CA ILE A 13 -13.27 -0.44 10.92
C ILE A 13 -13.79 -0.73 9.51
N VAL A 14 -13.07 -1.54 8.75
CA VAL A 14 -13.45 -1.97 7.40
C VAL A 14 -13.46 -3.49 7.38
N ALA A 15 -14.67 -4.06 7.24
CA ALA A 15 -14.91 -5.48 7.51
C ALA A 15 -14.45 -5.87 8.92
N GLU A 16 -13.34 -6.60 9.05
CA GLU A 16 -12.78 -7.07 10.32
C GLU A 16 -11.39 -6.48 10.60
N GLU A 17 -10.99 -5.43 9.86
CA GLU A 17 -9.67 -4.82 9.93
C GLU A 17 -9.74 -3.31 10.25
N CYS A 18 -8.76 -2.84 11.02
CA CYS A 18 -8.56 -1.42 11.24
C CYS A 18 -7.70 -0.82 10.13
N ARG A 19 -8.22 0.22 9.46
CA ARG A 19 -7.57 0.88 8.34
C ARG A 19 -7.45 2.37 8.60
N GLY A 20 -6.23 2.90 8.58
CA GLY A 20 -5.98 4.30 8.93
C GLY A 20 -4.66 4.85 8.45
N LEU A 21 -4.53 6.18 8.51
CA LEU A 21 -3.25 6.86 8.38
C LEU A 21 -2.63 6.99 9.77
N TYR A 22 -1.48 6.35 9.97
CA TYR A 22 -0.74 6.49 11.22
C TYR A 22 0.16 7.73 11.22
N THR A 23 0.99 7.88 10.17
CA THR A 23 1.94 8.99 10.05
C THR A 23 2.30 9.25 8.59
N THR A 24 2.93 10.39 8.34
CA THR A 24 3.51 10.74 7.03
C THR A 24 5.02 10.72 7.12
N VAL A 25 5.68 10.13 6.12
CA VAL A 25 7.13 10.03 6.06
C VAL A 25 7.66 10.87 4.91
N LEU A 26 8.61 11.75 5.21
CA LEU A 26 9.37 12.49 4.19
C LEU A 26 10.55 11.61 3.78
N SER A 27 10.35 10.73 2.79
CA SER A 27 11.41 9.82 2.34
C SER A 27 12.21 10.45 1.20
N GLN A 28 13.52 10.62 1.41
CA GLN A 28 14.49 10.84 0.35
C GLN A 28 14.92 9.45 -0.19
N LYS A 29 14.05 8.87 -1.03
CA LYS A 29 14.30 7.81 -2.03
C LYS A 29 15.38 6.76 -1.69
N THR A 30 14.96 5.67 -1.04
CA THR A 30 15.35 4.27 -1.34
C THR A 30 14.72 3.28 -0.35
N ASP A 31 14.32 3.73 0.85
CA ASP A 31 13.86 2.83 1.93
C ASP A 31 12.41 3.08 2.37
N THR A 32 11.58 3.69 1.52
CA THR A 32 10.23 4.11 1.92
C THR A 32 9.37 2.95 2.41
N LEU A 33 9.46 1.78 1.79
CA LEU A 33 8.80 0.57 2.28
C LEU A 33 9.32 0.14 3.65
N ALA A 34 10.64 0.07 3.84
CA ALA A 34 11.24 -0.35 5.11
C ALA A 34 10.84 0.59 6.25
N VAL A 35 10.89 1.91 6.02
CA VAL A 35 10.45 2.93 6.98
C VAL A 35 8.94 2.78 7.27
N SER A 36 8.13 2.50 6.25
CA SER A 36 6.68 2.31 6.44
C SER A 36 6.38 1.05 7.26
N ILE A 37 7.13 -0.03 7.05
CA ILE A 37 7.02 -1.26 7.86
C ILE A 37 7.36 -0.94 9.32
N GLU A 38 8.51 -0.30 9.57
CA GLU A 38 8.94 0.09 10.92
C GLU A 38 7.86 0.94 11.61
N LYS A 39 7.32 1.95 10.92
CA LYS A 39 6.29 2.83 11.49
C LYS A 39 4.95 2.15 11.75
N CYS A 40 4.49 1.27 10.87
CA CYS A 40 3.26 0.53 11.13
C CYS A 40 3.44 -0.51 12.26
N GLN A 41 4.65 -1.06 12.43
CA GLN A 41 4.94 -1.99 13.52
C GLN A 41 4.89 -1.33 14.91
N GLU A 42 5.13 -0.02 15.02
CA GLU A 42 4.98 0.75 16.28
C GLU A 42 3.56 0.63 16.87
N ILE A 43 2.56 0.31 16.03
CA ILE A 43 1.16 0.10 16.42
C ILE A 43 0.66 -1.32 16.12
N GLU A 44 1.56 -2.30 15.97
CA GLU A 44 1.22 -3.70 15.66
C GLU A 44 0.41 -3.87 14.34
N HIS A 45 0.63 -2.98 13.37
CA HIS A 45 -0.02 -3.02 12.06
C HIS A 45 1.00 -3.21 10.93
N HIS A 46 0.48 -3.33 9.72
CA HIS A 46 1.23 -3.46 8.48
C HIS A 46 0.90 -2.31 7.51
N PRO A 47 1.84 -1.94 6.62
CA PRO A 47 1.53 -1.16 5.42
C PRO A 47 0.37 -1.74 4.60
N ILE A 48 -0.19 -0.92 3.71
CA ILE A 48 -1.38 -1.25 2.92
C ILE A 48 -1.18 -2.54 2.11
N ILE A 49 -2.06 -3.52 2.29
CA ILE A 49 -2.16 -4.72 1.46
C ILE A 49 -3.45 -4.63 0.66
N ILE A 50 -3.40 -4.98 -0.64
CA ILE A 50 -4.55 -4.91 -1.54
C ILE A 50 -4.87 -6.33 -2.02
N ARG A 51 -6.02 -6.88 -1.60
CA ARG A 51 -6.43 -8.26 -1.94
C ARG A 51 -7.42 -8.33 -3.08
N ASN A 52 -8.19 -7.28 -3.27
CA ASN A 52 -9.30 -7.26 -4.21
C ASN A 52 -9.63 -5.81 -4.61
N ILE A 53 -10.65 -5.68 -5.46
CA ILE A 53 -11.10 -4.39 -5.96
C ILE A 53 -11.68 -3.50 -4.84
N ASP A 54 -12.29 -4.05 -3.81
CA ASP A 54 -12.89 -3.27 -2.73
C ASP A 54 -11.80 -2.64 -1.84
N ASP A 55 -10.74 -3.37 -1.52
CA ASP A 55 -9.55 -2.82 -0.85
C ASP A 55 -8.96 -1.68 -1.64
N GLN A 56 -8.78 -1.91 -2.94
CA GLN A 56 -8.25 -0.91 -3.83
C GLN A 56 -9.12 0.34 -3.85
N MET A 57 -10.42 0.19 -4.03
CA MET A 57 -11.36 1.31 -4.09
C MET A 57 -11.43 2.06 -2.76
N TYR A 58 -11.36 1.36 -1.63
CA TYR A 58 -11.28 1.99 -0.31
C TYR A 58 -10.05 2.88 -0.20
N TRP A 59 -8.85 2.36 -0.47
CA TRP A 59 -7.60 3.11 -0.33
C TRP A 59 -7.47 4.24 -1.35
N MET A 60 -8.09 4.11 -2.53
CA MET A 60 -8.11 5.17 -3.56
C MET A 60 -9.04 6.34 -3.23
N ASN A 61 -10.12 6.11 -2.46
CA ASN A 61 -11.20 7.10 -2.26
C ASN A 61 -11.34 7.61 -0.82
N ASN A 62 -10.61 7.07 0.14
CA ASN A 62 -10.75 7.51 1.53
C ASN A 62 -10.28 8.96 1.76
N ARG A 63 -10.52 9.47 2.98
CA ARG A 63 -10.27 10.87 3.38
C ARG A 63 -8.83 11.37 3.23
N TRP A 64 -7.83 10.49 3.09
CA TRP A 64 -6.42 10.85 2.90
C TRP A 64 -6.01 10.91 1.42
N SER A 65 -6.95 11.25 0.53
CA SER A 65 -6.77 11.19 -0.93
C SER A 65 -5.75 12.17 -1.52
N ASN A 66 -5.17 13.07 -0.72
CA ASN A 66 -4.18 14.05 -1.20
C ASN A 66 -2.72 13.60 -1.03
N SER A 67 -2.47 12.42 -0.45
CA SER A 67 -1.11 11.87 -0.29
C SER A 67 -0.93 10.57 -1.05
N VAL A 68 0.24 10.41 -1.69
CA VAL A 68 0.70 9.12 -2.22
C VAL A 68 0.88 8.15 -1.05
N ARG A 69 0.46 6.90 -1.23
CA ARG A 69 0.50 5.89 -0.15
C ARG A 69 1.49 4.80 -0.50
N VAL A 70 2.28 4.39 0.47
CA VAL A 70 3.16 3.23 0.33
C VAL A 70 2.31 1.97 0.53
N ILE A 71 2.47 1.00 -0.36
CA ILE A 71 1.87 -0.32 -0.18
C ILE A 71 2.92 -1.31 0.33
N GLY A 72 2.48 -2.31 1.07
CA GLY A 72 3.30 -3.37 1.63
C GLY A 72 3.65 -4.45 0.61
N LEU A 73 4.22 -4.09 -0.54
CA LEU A 73 4.63 -5.02 -1.58
C LEU A 73 6.16 -5.16 -1.60
N MET A 74 6.66 -6.38 -1.41
CA MET A 74 8.10 -6.69 -1.36
C MET A 74 8.49 -7.76 -2.38
N CYS A 75 9.77 -7.78 -2.75
CA CYS A 75 10.32 -8.79 -3.65
C CYS A 75 10.69 -10.08 -2.90
N ASN A 76 10.17 -11.23 -3.33
CA ASN A 76 10.63 -12.53 -2.87
C ASN A 76 11.94 -12.90 -3.59
N ASN A 77 13.06 -12.90 -2.87
CA ASN A 77 14.37 -13.16 -3.48
C ASN A 77 14.56 -14.59 -4.03
N THR A 78 13.80 -15.56 -3.52
CA THR A 78 13.89 -16.97 -3.94
C THR A 78 13.19 -17.19 -5.27
N PHE A 79 11.97 -16.67 -5.41
CA PHE A 79 11.14 -16.89 -6.60
C PHE A 79 11.14 -15.73 -7.58
N LYS A 80 11.74 -14.58 -7.21
CA LYS A 80 11.72 -13.33 -7.99
C LYS A 80 10.32 -12.81 -8.31
N LEU A 81 9.36 -13.13 -7.44
CA LEU A 81 7.98 -12.66 -7.55
C LEU A 81 7.64 -11.63 -6.47
N TRP A 82 6.78 -10.68 -6.82
CA TRP A 82 6.19 -9.75 -5.86
C TRP A 82 5.28 -10.51 -4.87
N GLN A 83 5.45 -10.21 -3.59
CA GLN A 83 4.65 -10.76 -2.49
C GLN A 83 4.29 -9.65 -1.51
N TRP A 84 3.17 -9.80 -0.83
CA TRP A 84 2.81 -8.88 0.25
C TRP A 84 3.70 -9.13 1.46
N ILE A 85 3.88 -8.10 2.28
CA ILE A 85 4.72 -8.14 3.49
C ILE A 85 4.25 -9.15 4.54
N ASP A 86 3.01 -9.61 4.48
CA ASP A 86 2.50 -10.70 5.32
C ASP A 86 2.85 -12.11 4.78
N GLY A 87 3.65 -12.18 3.71
CA GLY A 87 4.16 -13.42 3.10
C GLY A 87 3.23 -14.03 2.05
N SER A 88 2.04 -13.48 1.86
CA SER A 88 1.11 -13.96 0.84
C SER A 88 1.48 -13.50 -0.58
N ALA A 89 1.06 -14.29 -1.58
CA ALA A 89 1.31 -13.96 -2.99
C ALA A 89 0.47 -12.77 -3.47
N MET A 90 1.02 -11.99 -4.41
CA MET A 90 0.28 -10.92 -5.10
C MET A 90 -0.61 -11.49 -6.21
N LEU A 91 -1.79 -11.98 -5.82
CA LEU A 91 -2.76 -12.58 -6.75
C LEU A 91 -3.69 -11.57 -7.42
N PHE A 92 -3.94 -10.44 -6.77
CA PHE A 92 -4.79 -9.39 -7.31
C PHE A 92 -3.97 -8.36 -8.07
N LYS A 93 -4.36 -8.14 -9.32
CA LYS A 93 -3.88 -7.05 -10.17
C LYS A 93 -5.10 -6.28 -10.70
N PRO A 94 -5.15 -4.95 -10.53
CA PRO A 94 -6.21 -4.13 -11.09
C PRO A 94 -6.27 -4.19 -12.62
N GLN A 95 -7.36 -3.68 -13.21
CA GLN A 95 -7.49 -3.63 -14.68
C GLN A 95 -6.35 -2.86 -15.37
N LYS A 96 -5.79 -1.86 -14.71
CA LYS A 96 -4.64 -1.10 -15.18
C LYS A 96 -3.59 -1.07 -14.08
N TYR A 97 -2.38 -1.51 -14.38
CA TYR A 97 -1.26 -1.61 -13.42
C TYR A 97 0.07 -1.46 -14.17
N ASP A 98 1.16 -1.29 -13.43
CA ASP A 98 2.51 -1.20 -14.01
C ASP A 98 2.99 -2.59 -14.47
N LYS A 99 3.51 -2.70 -15.69
CA LYS A 99 3.96 -3.97 -16.27
C LYS A 99 5.17 -4.56 -15.56
N GLU A 100 5.95 -3.76 -14.85
CA GLU A 100 7.07 -4.26 -14.03
C GLU A 100 6.59 -5.20 -12.90
N LEU A 101 5.30 -5.18 -12.57
CA LEU A 101 4.68 -6.17 -11.67
C LEU A 101 4.52 -7.58 -12.28
N ASP A 102 4.74 -7.73 -13.60
CA ASP A 102 4.79 -9.01 -14.30
C ASP A 102 6.22 -9.53 -14.48
N GLU A 103 7.22 -8.71 -14.19
CA GLU A 103 8.64 -9.02 -14.38
C GLU A 103 9.29 -9.56 -13.09
N ASP A 104 10.50 -10.09 -13.22
CA ASP A 104 11.31 -10.51 -12.06
C ASP A 104 11.59 -9.30 -11.16
N CYS A 105 11.10 -9.37 -9.93
CA CYS A 105 11.21 -8.27 -8.99
C CYS A 105 12.65 -8.00 -8.55
N ARG A 106 12.92 -6.75 -8.14
CA ARG A 106 14.18 -6.34 -7.52
C ARG A 106 13.97 -5.87 -6.08
N PRO A 107 14.86 -6.22 -5.15
CA PRO A 107 14.81 -5.70 -3.79
C PRO A 107 15.16 -4.21 -3.76
N GLY A 108 14.65 -3.48 -2.76
CA GLY A 108 14.87 -2.04 -2.59
C GLY A 108 13.82 -1.15 -3.28
N ASN A 109 12.98 -1.74 -4.12
CA ASN A 109 11.89 -1.03 -4.78
C ASN A 109 10.72 -0.81 -3.83
N SER A 110 10.05 0.34 -3.96
CA SER A 110 8.89 0.72 -3.15
C SER A 110 7.75 1.05 -4.08
N TRP A 111 6.58 0.46 -3.81
CA TRP A 111 5.41 0.65 -4.64
C TRP A 111 4.39 1.55 -3.95
N TYR A 112 3.64 2.28 -4.77
CA TYR A 112 2.73 3.30 -4.27
C TYR A 112 1.34 3.22 -4.88
N LEU A 113 0.35 3.60 -4.10
CA LEU A 113 -1.01 3.84 -4.55
C LEU A 113 -1.26 5.36 -4.64
N PHE A 114 -1.66 5.82 -5.82
CA PHE A 114 -2.07 7.20 -6.07
C PHE A 114 -3.58 7.32 -5.94
N PRO A 115 -4.09 8.12 -4.98
CA PRO A 115 -5.53 8.30 -4.83
C PRO A 115 -6.13 9.08 -5.98
N VAL A 116 -7.45 8.95 -6.17
CA VAL A 116 -8.19 9.56 -7.29
C VAL A 116 -8.02 11.07 -7.35
N ALA A 117 -7.98 11.76 -6.20
CA ALA A 117 -7.81 13.22 -6.15
C ALA A 117 -6.47 13.69 -6.75
N ILE A 118 -5.41 12.89 -6.66
CA ILE A 118 -4.11 13.20 -7.28
C ILE A 118 -4.12 12.92 -8.79
N LEU A 119 -4.81 11.86 -9.24
CA LEU A 119 -4.86 11.47 -10.65
C LEU A 119 -5.51 12.54 -11.55
N PHE A 120 -6.35 13.42 -11.01
CA PHE A 120 -6.90 14.55 -11.78
C PHE A 120 -5.89 15.67 -12.06
N LEU A 121 -4.81 15.76 -11.26
CA LEU A 121 -3.74 16.75 -11.45
C LEU A 121 -2.64 16.28 -12.42
N VAL A 122 -2.60 14.98 -12.72
CA VAL A 122 -1.60 14.35 -13.60
C VAL A 122 -2.36 13.69 -14.74
N SER A 123 -2.49 14.39 -15.88
CA SER A 123 -3.41 14.08 -16.99
C SER A 123 -3.73 12.59 -17.23
N ASN A 124 -5.03 12.24 -17.18
CA ASN A 124 -5.70 11.12 -17.86
C ASN A 124 -5.00 9.74 -17.91
N GLN A 125 -4.23 9.37 -16.88
CA GLN A 125 -3.69 8.03 -16.66
C GLN A 125 -3.84 7.70 -15.16
N THR A 126 -4.56 6.65 -14.78
CA THR A 126 -4.11 5.25 -14.77
C THR A 126 -3.06 5.00 -13.68
N MET A 127 -3.28 3.96 -12.89
CA MET A 127 -2.52 3.56 -11.73
C MET A 127 -1.04 3.33 -12.04
N PHE A 128 -0.20 4.10 -11.38
CA PHE A 128 1.24 3.90 -11.33
C PHE A 128 1.54 3.27 -9.98
N PHE A 129 1.99 2.03 -9.97
CA PHE A 129 2.99 1.69 -8.97
C PHE A 129 4.28 2.12 -9.69
N ALA A 130 5.02 3.09 -9.15
CA ALA A 130 6.26 3.53 -9.76
C ALA A 130 7.36 3.43 -8.72
N ASP A 131 8.52 2.91 -9.08
CA ASP A 131 9.72 3.27 -8.36
C ASP A 131 9.93 4.78 -8.51
N ALA A 132 10.19 5.45 -7.39
CA ALA A 132 10.52 6.86 -7.44
C ALA A 132 11.86 7.00 -8.21
N PRO A 133 11.98 7.94 -9.18
CA PRO A 133 13.16 8.06 -10.03
C PRO A 133 14.45 8.37 -9.28
#